data_AF-A0A7I7R1C3-F1
#
_entry.id   AF-A0A7I7R1C3-F1
#
_cell.length_a   1.000
_cell.length_b   1.000
_cell.length_c   1.000
_cell.angle_alpha   90.00
_cell.angle_beta   90.00
_cell.angle_gamma   90.00
#
_symmetry.space_group_name_H-M   'P 1'
#
loop_
_entity.id
_entity.type
_entity.pdbx_description
1 polymer ?
#
loop_
_entity_poly.entity_id
_entity_poly.type
_entity_poly.pdbx_seq_one_letter_code
_entity_poly.pdbx_strand_id
1 'polypeptide(L)'
;MSEPDPAMPLGTWLAGLPDEQLIRLLELRPDLTQPPPGSIAALAARAQSRQSVKAATDDLDFLRLSVLDGLLFLHADASAVPTAKLVALFGGDDRVLTALDDLRERGLVWGETSVRVTAEAASGLPWHPGQVTSEATVPDPAAITELLAGLDTAQRELLERLVEGSPVGRTRDALPGTPPDRPVQRLLAAGLLRQVDDDTVILPRLVGQVMRGQLPGPTGVDPPDPVVSTLAVADTDAAAAGSAIDVLREVELVLDTLSSGPVAELRSGGLGVREVKRLVKATGIDDQRLGLVLEVAAAAGLIAVGMPEPEPQDGIGPFWAPTVAADRFIESSAGARWYLLVSSWLELSARPSLIGERGPDNKPYAALSDSLYSTAAPLDRRLLIACSPTCRPAPGSTRPVPPPPWRGVARDGRRDYSRVRWARCSPRPTRWASWVAARSPRPSACCSTVRPRMRWWPR
;
A
#
# COMPACT_ATOMS: atom_id res chain seq x y z
N MET A 1 44.22 4.60 8.60
CA MET A 1 43.06 3.71 8.78
C MET A 1 42.59 3.94 10.20
N SER A 2 41.57 4.77 10.40
CA SER A 2 40.97 4.89 11.74
C SER A 2 40.18 3.62 12.00
N GLU A 3 40.47 2.95 13.11
CA GLU A 3 39.68 1.82 13.59
C GLU A 3 38.20 2.23 13.67
N PRO A 4 37.26 1.36 13.24
CA PRO A 4 35.85 1.61 13.46
C PRO A 4 35.59 1.60 14.96
N ASP A 5 35.15 2.75 15.49
CA ASP A 5 34.65 2.90 16.86
C ASP A 5 33.67 1.74 17.14
N PRO A 6 33.86 0.93 18.21
CA PRO A 6 32.99 -0.21 18.51
C PRO A 6 31.58 0.31 18.77
N ALA A 7 30.80 0.30 17.70
CA ALA A 7 29.58 1.05 17.65
C ALA A 7 28.59 0.52 18.69
N MET A 8 28.00 1.45 19.44
CA MET A 8 27.09 1.17 20.54
C MET A 8 25.97 0.20 20.10
N PRO A 9 25.72 -0.92 20.80
CA PRO A 9 24.57 -1.79 20.53
C PRO A 9 23.23 -1.09 20.83
N LEU A 10 22.15 -1.49 20.14
CA LEU A 10 20.81 -0.92 20.36
C LEU A 10 20.35 -1.00 21.83
N GLY A 11 20.67 -2.09 22.54
CA GLY A 11 20.28 -2.23 23.95
C GLY A 11 20.91 -1.16 24.85
N THR A 12 22.18 -0.82 24.62
CA THR A 12 22.89 0.25 25.35
C THR A 12 22.33 1.61 24.98
N TRP A 13 22.00 1.82 23.70
CA TRP A 13 21.35 3.04 23.24
C TRP A 13 19.99 3.26 23.91
N LEU A 14 19.11 2.26 23.88
CA LEU A 14 17.79 2.31 24.50
C LEU A 14 17.86 2.54 26.02
N ALA A 15 18.86 1.96 26.70
CA ALA A 15 19.05 2.15 28.14
C ALA A 15 19.44 3.59 28.52
N GLY A 16 19.98 4.37 27.58
CA GLY A 16 20.33 5.77 27.77
C GLY A 16 19.22 6.75 27.35
N LEU A 17 18.11 6.27 26.79
CA LEU A 17 17.00 7.13 26.36
C LEU A 17 16.13 7.56 27.55
N PRO A 18 15.56 8.79 27.52
CA PRO A 18 14.57 9.20 28.49
C PRO A 18 13.24 8.43 28.30
N ASP A 19 12.45 8.35 29.38
CA ASP A 19 11.20 7.59 29.41
C ASP A 19 10.23 8.00 28.31
N GLU A 20 10.14 9.28 27.98
CA GLU A 20 9.26 9.80 26.92
C GLU A 20 9.60 9.21 25.55
N GLN A 21 10.89 9.01 25.26
CA GLN A 21 11.33 8.41 24.00
C GLN A 21 11.09 6.90 23.98
N LEU A 22 11.22 6.22 25.11
CA LEU A 22 10.86 4.80 25.23
C LEU A 22 9.35 4.59 25.07
N ILE A 23 8.52 5.45 25.67
CA ILE A 23 7.07 5.43 25.47
C ILE A 23 6.75 5.64 23.99
N ARG A 24 7.38 6.65 23.37
CA ARG A 24 7.20 6.94 21.94
C ARG A 24 7.53 5.73 21.05
N LEU A 25 8.63 5.03 21.34
CA LEU A 25 8.98 3.79 20.65
C LEU A 25 7.87 2.74 20.76
N LEU A 26 7.32 2.53 21.95
CA LEU A 26 6.26 1.53 22.18
C LEU A 26 4.92 1.92 21.54
N GLU A 27 4.59 3.22 21.46
CA GLU A 27 3.42 3.71 20.73
C GLU A 27 3.54 3.47 19.22
N LEU A 28 4.74 3.71 18.68
CA LEU A 28 5.04 3.50 17.25
C LEU A 28 5.22 2.02 16.89
N ARG A 29 5.53 1.18 17.88
CA ARG A 29 5.77 -0.25 17.73
C ARG A 29 4.93 -1.08 18.71
N PRO A 30 3.58 -1.11 18.56
CA PRO A 30 2.71 -1.88 19.45
C PRO A 30 3.06 -3.36 19.53
N ASP A 31 3.66 -3.92 18.48
CA ASP A 31 4.15 -5.30 18.42
C ASP A 31 5.22 -5.61 19.49
N LEU A 32 5.94 -4.60 19.98
CA LEU A 32 6.93 -4.78 21.05
C LEU A 32 6.29 -5.04 22.42
N THR A 33 5.01 -4.72 22.59
CA THR A 33 4.29 -4.82 23.87
C THR A 33 3.57 -6.15 24.07
N GLN A 34 3.63 -7.07 23.09
CA GLN A 34 2.89 -8.33 23.09
C GLN A 34 3.82 -9.54 22.93
N PRO A 35 4.25 -10.20 24.04
CA PRO A 35 4.02 -9.85 25.44
C PRO A 35 4.93 -8.69 25.91
N PRO A 36 4.62 -8.01 27.03
CA PRO A 36 5.44 -6.92 27.54
C PRO A 36 6.89 -7.36 27.77
N PRO A 37 7.90 -6.57 27.36
CA PRO A 37 9.30 -6.93 27.55
C PRO A 37 9.68 -6.87 29.03
N GLY A 38 10.41 -7.86 29.52
CA GLY A 38 10.88 -7.90 30.92
C GLY A 38 12.14 -7.07 31.20
N SER A 39 12.80 -6.54 30.17
CA SER A 39 14.01 -5.71 30.29
C SER A 39 14.28 -4.92 28.99
N ILE A 40 15.12 -3.88 29.05
CA ILE A 40 15.58 -3.14 27.87
C ILE A 40 16.34 -4.04 26.88
N ALA A 41 17.12 -5.00 27.37
CA ALA A 41 17.79 -5.97 26.51
C ALA A 41 16.79 -6.85 25.75
N ALA A 42 15.71 -7.30 26.41
CA ALA A 42 14.64 -8.06 25.76
C ALA A 42 13.86 -7.21 24.74
N LEU A 43 13.60 -5.93 25.07
CA LEU A 43 13.02 -4.96 24.14
C LEU A 43 13.90 -4.78 22.90
N ALA A 44 15.20 -4.56 23.07
CA ALA A 44 16.15 -4.38 21.98
C ALA A 44 16.26 -5.62 21.08
N ALA A 45 16.27 -6.82 21.67
CA ALA A 45 16.29 -8.07 20.91
C ALA A 45 15.01 -8.24 20.08
N ARG A 46 13.84 -7.93 20.67
CA ARG A 46 12.56 -8.00 19.98
C ARG A 46 12.45 -6.97 18.85
N ALA A 47 12.88 -5.73 19.10
CA ALA A 47 12.87 -4.65 18.12
C ALA A 47 13.71 -4.94 16.87
N GLN A 48 14.79 -5.72 17.02
CA GLN A 48 15.66 -6.15 15.93
C GLN A 48 15.23 -7.47 15.29
N SER A 49 14.18 -8.13 15.78
CA SER A 49 13.70 -9.35 15.15
C SER A 49 13.12 -9.05 13.76
N ARG A 50 13.36 -9.96 12.80
CA ARG A 50 12.88 -9.83 11.42
C ARG A 50 11.40 -9.46 11.32
N GLN A 51 10.54 -10.12 12.10
CA GLN A 51 9.09 -9.88 12.08
C GLN A 51 8.75 -8.46 12.55
N SER A 52 9.42 -7.99 13.59
CA SER A 52 9.20 -6.68 14.19
C SER A 52 9.74 -5.55 13.29
N VAL A 53 10.90 -5.76 12.66
CA VAL A 53 11.46 -4.85 11.64
C VAL A 53 10.54 -4.77 10.42
N LYS A 54 10.00 -5.91 9.95
CA LYS A 54 9.02 -5.93 8.86
C LYS A 54 7.77 -5.12 9.22
N ALA A 55 7.19 -5.35 10.39
CA ALA A 55 6.03 -4.59 10.86
C ALA A 55 6.31 -3.08 10.95
N ALA A 56 7.51 -2.68 11.37
CA ALA A 56 7.91 -1.29 11.48
C ALA A 56 8.12 -0.58 10.13
N THR A 57 8.58 -1.33 9.13
CA THR A 57 8.91 -0.83 7.78
C THR A 57 7.68 -0.75 6.87
N ASP A 58 6.67 -1.55 7.18
CA ASP A 58 5.41 -1.70 6.48
C ASP A 58 4.63 -0.37 6.30
N ASP A 59 4.71 0.55 7.27
CA ASP A 59 4.06 1.88 7.24
C ASP A 59 4.97 3.01 6.78
N LEU A 60 6.23 2.72 6.42
CA LEU A 60 7.16 3.73 5.96
C LEU A 60 6.84 4.20 4.53
N ASP A 61 7.19 5.45 4.27
CA ASP A 61 7.12 6.02 2.94
C ASP A 61 8.42 5.81 2.16
N PHE A 62 8.37 6.17 0.87
CA PHE A 62 9.50 5.98 -0.02
C PHE A 62 10.77 6.66 0.48
N LEU A 63 10.69 7.88 1.05
CA LEU A 63 11.85 8.57 1.61
C LEU A 63 12.49 7.78 2.76
N ARG A 64 11.71 7.35 3.76
CA ARG A 64 12.27 6.61 4.91
C ARG A 64 12.85 5.24 4.48
N LEU A 65 12.20 4.55 3.53
CA LEU A 65 12.74 3.32 2.95
C LEU A 65 14.01 3.58 2.12
N SER A 66 14.09 4.70 1.41
CA SER A 66 15.29 5.11 0.68
C SER A 66 16.44 5.41 1.63
N VAL A 67 16.18 6.07 2.76
CA VAL A 67 17.19 6.31 3.80
C VAL A 67 17.72 4.99 4.37
N LEU A 68 16.85 4.01 4.63
CA LEU A 68 17.29 2.65 5.03
C LEU A 68 18.11 1.96 3.92
N ASP A 69 17.71 2.10 2.65
CA ASP A 69 18.47 1.60 1.49
C ASP A 69 19.87 2.21 1.43
N GLY A 70 19.99 3.53 1.61
CA GLY A 70 21.26 4.26 1.63
C GLY A 70 22.15 3.87 2.81
N LEU A 71 21.57 3.67 4.00
CA LEU A 71 22.30 3.17 5.16
C LEU A 71 22.85 1.76 4.93
N LEU A 72 22.07 0.86 4.35
CA LEU A 72 22.53 -0.49 3.99
C LEU A 72 23.57 -0.47 2.86
N PHE A 73 23.41 0.43 1.88
CA PHE A 73 24.41 0.66 0.84
C PHE A 73 25.75 1.14 1.40
N LEU A 74 25.72 1.93 2.47
CA LEU A 74 26.91 2.37 3.21
C LEU A 74 27.37 1.36 4.29
N HIS A 75 26.76 0.18 4.36
CA HIS A 75 27.06 -0.88 5.33
C HIS A 75 26.91 -0.47 6.81
N ALA A 76 25.89 0.34 7.10
CA ALA A 76 25.56 0.80 8.46
C ALA A 76 25.09 -0.32 9.40
N ASP A 77 24.77 -1.49 8.85
CA ASP A 77 24.40 -2.72 9.56
C ASP A 77 25.64 -3.44 10.14
N ALA A 78 26.81 -3.27 9.49
CA ALA A 78 28.09 -3.79 9.94
C ALA A 78 28.84 -2.79 10.82
N SER A 79 28.96 -1.53 10.40
CA SER A 79 29.74 -0.48 11.08
C SER A 79 28.97 0.83 11.17
N ALA A 80 29.24 1.68 12.17
CA ALA A 80 28.57 2.98 12.25
C ALA A 80 29.00 3.90 11.09
N VAL A 81 28.03 4.58 10.47
CA VAL A 81 28.24 5.45 9.33
C VAL A 81 27.97 6.90 9.71
N PRO A 82 28.90 7.85 9.44
CA PRO A 82 28.65 9.27 9.71
C PRO A 82 27.40 9.80 8.99
N THR A 83 26.53 10.51 9.71
CA THR A 83 25.29 11.09 9.16
C THR A 83 25.55 12.00 7.96
N ALA A 84 26.68 12.72 7.96
CA ALA A 84 27.08 13.57 6.85
C ALA A 84 27.30 12.79 5.54
N LYS A 85 27.80 11.54 5.60
CA LYS A 85 27.95 10.70 4.40
C LYS A 85 26.60 10.29 3.82
N LEU A 86 25.64 9.96 4.70
CA LEU A 86 24.28 9.66 4.29
C LEU A 86 23.63 10.89 3.64
N VAL A 87 23.70 12.06 4.26
CA VAL A 87 23.11 13.29 3.69
C VAL A 87 23.74 13.64 2.33
N ALA A 88 25.05 13.48 2.18
CA ALA A 88 25.74 13.70 0.90
C ALA A 88 25.27 12.74 -0.20
N LEU A 89 24.94 11.48 0.15
CA LEU A 89 24.40 10.48 -0.79
C LEU A 89 23.05 10.92 -1.39
N PHE A 90 22.27 11.69 -0.65
CA PHE A 90 20.99 12.28 -1.09
C PHE A 90 21.14 13.72 -1.59
N GLY A 91 22.34 14.13 -1.99
CA GLY A 91 22.59 15.45 -2.57
C GLY A 91 22.45 16.62 -1.58
N GLY A 92 22.51 16.36 -0.27
CA GLY A 92 22.39 17.41 0.75
C GLY A 92 20.96 17.75 1.15
N ASP A 93 19.99 16.87 0.88
CA ASP A 93 18.58 17.09 1.25
C ASP A 93 18.35 17.00 2.77
N ASP A 94 17.99 18.11 3.41
CA ASP A 94 17.74 18.20 4.84
C ASP A 94 16.59 17.28 5.32
N ARG A 95 15.65 16.90 4.43
CA ARG A 95 14.55 15.97 4.76
C ARG A 95 15.07 14.60 5.20
N VAL A 96 16.30 14.23 4.81
CA VAL A 96 16.96 13.00 5.24
C VAL A 96 17.15 12.98 6.76
N LEU A 97 17.46 14.11 7.38
CA LEU A 97 17.64 14.19 8.83
C LEU A 97 16.32 13.94 9.57
N THR A 98 15.23 14.55 9.10
CA THR A 98 13.89 14.29 9.66
C THR A 98 13.49 12.82 9.48
N ALA A 99 13.75 12.23 8.31
CA ALA A 99 13.49 10.81 8.07
C ALA A 99 14.34 9.92 8.99
N LEU A 100 15.58 10.30 9.27
CA LEU A 100 16.49 9.59 10.17
C LEU A 100 15.99 9.63 11.62
N ASP A 101 15.52 10.78 12.09
CA ASP A 101 14.95 10.93 13.43
C ASP A 101 13.69 10.08 13.60
N ASP A 102 12.81 10.04 12.58
CA ASP A 102 11.65 9.15 12.60
C ASP A 102 12.02 7.66 12.64
N LEU A 103 13.12 7.28 11.99
CA LEU A 103 13.65 5.91 12.06
C LEU A 103 14.26 5.62 13.43
N ARG A 104 14.85 6.63 14.12
CA ARG A 104 15.35 6.52 15.49
C ARG A 104 14.20 6.33 16.49
N GLU A 105 13.13 7.11 16.36
CA GLU A 105 11.92 6.95 17.20
C GLU A 105 11.33 5.53 17.08
N ARG A 106 11.47 4.88 15.92
CA ARG A 106 11.01 3.51 15.66
C ARG A 106 12.01 2.43 16.06
N GLY A 107 13.20 2.81 16.54
CA GLY A 107 14.28 1.88 16.91
C GLY A 107 14.84 1.08 15.72
N LEU A 108 14.69 1.58 14.49
CA LEU A 108 15.25 0.95 13.28
C LEU A 108 16.69 1.34 13.04
N VAL A 109 17.06 2.55 13.49
CA VAL A 109 18.41 3.10 13.45
C VAL A 109 18.76 3.71 14.81
N TRP A 110 20.04 3.86 15.11
CA TRP A 110 20.48 4.47 16.38
C TRP A 110 21.88 5.10 16.26
N GLY A 111 22.19 6.00 17.19
CA GLY A 111 23.40 6.82 17.20
C GLY A 111 23.16 8.27 16.76
N GLU A 112 24.01 9.19 17.23
CA GLU A 112 23.89 10.64 17.02
C GLU A 112 24.57 11.10 15.72
N THR A 113 25.91 11.19 15.74
CA THR A 113 26.74 11.69 14.64
C THR A 113 27.13 10.59 13.65
N SER A 114 27.15 9.35 14.14
CA SER A 114 27.33 8.14 13.35
C SER A 114 26.19 7.20 13.67
N VAL A 115 25.57 6.67 12.62
CA VAL A 115 24.33 5.91 12.71
C VAL A 115 24.58 4.47 12.33
N ARG A 116 23.94 3.58 13.08
CA ARG A 116 23.78 2.18 12.74
C ARG A 116 22.35 1.91 12.32
N VAL A 117 22.17 0.87 11.52
CA VAL A 117 20.86 0.30 11.18
C VAL A 117 20.78 -1.13 11.71
N THR A 118 19.57 -1.58 12.03
CA THR A 118 19.35 -2.98 12.41
C THR A 118 19.78 -3.93 11.29
N ALA A 119 20.44 -5.04 11.66
CA ALA A 119 20.92 -6.04 10.68
C ALA A 119 19.78 -6.65 9.85
N GLU A 120 18.55 -6.65 10.36
CA GLU A 120 17.37 -7.16 9.67
C GLU A 120 16.70 -6.11 8.76
N ALA A 121 17.22 -4.88 8.65
CA ALA A 121 16.59 -3.81 7.86
C ALA A 121 16.42 -4.16 6.38
N ALA A 122 17.35 -4.93 5.81
CA ALA A 122 17.24 -5.40 4.43
C ALA A 122 15.96 -6.23 4.19
N SER A 123 15.45 -6.93 5.21
CA SER A 123 14.21 -7.72 5.11
C SER A 123 12.93 -6.88 5.09
N GLY A 124 13.04 -5.61 5.53
CA GLY A 124 11.94 -4.64 5.51
C GLY A 124 11.88 -3.82 4.22
N LEU A 125 12.90 -3.89 3.36
CA LEU A 125 12.88 -3.25 2.05
C LEU A 125 12.09 -4.11 1.05
N PRO A 126 11.29 -3.49 0.17
CA PRO A 126 10.59 -4.20 -0.91
C PRO A 126 11.48 -4.48 -2.13
N TRP A 127 12.72 -4.00 -2.09
CA TRP A 127 13.76 -4.18 -3.10
C TRP A 127 15.05 -4.63 -2.42
N HIS A 128 16.02 -5.08 -3.22
CA HIS A 128 17.34 -5.40 -2.67
C HIS A 128 18.12 -4.13 -2.31
N PRO A 129 18.92 -4.14 -1.22
CA PRO A 129 19.69 -2.97 -0.80
C PRO A 129 20.53 -2.33 -1.92
N GLY A 130 20.56 -1.00 -1.92
CA GLY A 130 21.29 -0.16 -2.86
C GLY A 130 20.58 0.05 -4.21
N GLN A 131 19.40 -0.54 -4.43
CA GLN A 131 18.71 -0.38 -5.71
C GLN A 131 18.14 1.02 -5.93
N VAL A 132 17.60 1.67 -4.88
CA VAL A 132 17.10 3.04 -4.98
C VAL A 132 18.25 4.03 -4.93
N THR A 133 19.22 3.79 -4.05
CA THR A 133 20.40 4.64 -3.90
C THR A 133 21.22 4.76 -5.20
N SER A 134 21.36 3.65 -5.94
CA SER A 134 22.10 3.63 -7.21
C SER A 134 21.21 3.90 -8.43
N GLU A 135 19.95 4.26 -8.24
CA GLU A 135 18.97 4.36 -9.33
C GLU A 135 19.30 5.47 -10.34
N ALA A 136 19.99 6.52 -9.92
CA ALA A 136 20.46 7.59 -10.81
C ALA A 136 21.44 7.11 -11.91
N THR A 137 22.00 5.90 -11.76
CA THR A 137 22.85 5.25 -12.77
C THR A 137 22.06 4.45 -13.80
N VAL A 138 20.75 4.27 -13.59
CA VAL A 138 19.86 3.51 -14.46
C VAL A 138 19.29 4.44 -15.53
N PRO A 139 19.18 4.01 -16.80
CA PRO A 139 18.50 4.81 -17.83
C PRO A 139 17.05 5.13 -17.45
N ASP A 140 16.52 6.24 -17.97
CA ASP A 140 15.10 6.56 -17.75
C ASP A 140 14.17 5.48 -18.36
N PRO A 141 12.91 5.38 -17.91
CA PRO A 141 12.01 4.32 -18.38
C PRO A 141 11.77 4.28 -19.90
N ALA A 142 11.83 5.42 -20.58
CA ALA A 142 11.67 5.49 -22.03
C ALA A 142 12.91 4.90 -22.72
N ALA A 143 14.11 5.31 -22.28
CA ALA A 143 15.38 4.76 -22.74
C ALA A 143 15.50 3.26 -22.44
N ILE A 144 15.04 2.78 -21.29
CA ILE A 144 14.98 1.34 -20.98
C ILE A 144 14.13 0.63 -22.04
N THR A 145 12.97 1.18 -22.39
CA THR A 145 12.06 0.57 -23.38
C THR A 145 12.73 0.43 -24.75
N GLU A 146 13.46 1.47 -25.18
CA GLU A 146 14.22 1.47 -26.43
C GLU A 146 15.37 0.44 -26.40
N LEU A 147 16.15 0.40 -25.30
CA LEU A 147 17.24 -0.55 -25.13
C LEU A 147 16.74 -2.01 -25.13
N LEU A 148 15.61 -2.28 -24.47
CA LEU A 148 14.97 -3.59 -24.44
C LEU A 148 14.50 -4.05 -25.83
N ALA A 149 14.11 -3.12 -26.71
CA ALA A 149 13.69 -3.44 -28.07
C ALA A 149 14.88 -3.89 -28.96
N GLY A 150 16.10 -3.44 -28.66
CA GLY A 150 17.33 -3.76 -29.39
C GLY A 150 18.06 -5.02 -28.90
N LEU A 151 17.54 -5.75 -27.91
CA LEU A 151 18.20 -6.94 -27.36
C LEU A 151 18.13 -8.15 -28.30
N ASP A 152 19.23 -8.90 -28.35
CA ASP A 152 19.21 -10.23 -28.95
C ASP A 152 18.48 -11.27 -28.06
N THR A 153 18.24 -12.46 -28.62
CA THR A 153 17.51 -13.54 -27.95
C THR A 153 18.16 -13.96 -26.64
N ALA A 154 19.49 -14.09 -26.60
CA ALA A 154 20.22 -14.54 -25.41
C ALA A 154 20.17 -13.52 -24.26
N GLN A 155 20.27 -12.23 -24.58
CA GLN A 155 20.12 -11.14 -23.63
C GLN A 155 18.70 -11.10 -23.05
N ARG A 156 17.69 -11.22 -23.93
CA ARG A 156 16.27 -11.22 -23.54
C ARG A 156 15.94 -12.39 -22.61
N GLU A 157 16.31 -13.61 -22.99
CA GLU A 157 16.09 -14.81 -22.17
C GLU A 157 16.80 -14.73 -20.80
N LEU A 158 17.97 -14.10 -20.73
CA LEU A 158 18.66 -13.86 -19.46
C LEU A 158 17.84 -12.94 -18.55
N LEU A 159 17.38 -11.79 -19.08
CA LEU A 159 16.60 -10.85 -18.30
C LEU A 159 15.24 -11.43 -17.90
N GLU A 160 14.57 -12.18 -18.77
CA GLU A 160 13.29 -12.85 -18.48
C GLU A 160 13.43 -13.83 -17.31
N ARG A 161 14.50 -14.63 -17.27
CA ARG A 161 14.79 -15.51 -16.12
C ARG A 161 15.00 -14.74 -14.81
N LEU A 162 15.64 -13.57 -14.84
CA LEU A 162 15.81 -12.72 -13.66
C LEU A 162 14.50 -12.05 -13.22
N VAL A 163 13.61 -11.73 -14.18
CA VAL A 163 12.28 -11.17 -13.89
C VAL A 163 11.35 -12.22 -13.28
N GLU A 164 11.38 -13.46 -13.78
CA GLU A 164 10.56 -14.58 -13.28
C GLU A 164 11.08 -15.17 -11.97
N GLY A 165 12.41 -15.20 -11.81
CA GLY A 165 13.08 -15.79 -10.66
C GLY A 165 13.53 -14.76 -9.63
N SER A 166 14.84 -14.76 -9.36
CA SER A 166 15.50 -13.79 -8.49
C SER A 166 16.08 -12.67 -9.37
N PRO A 167 15.91 -11.38 -8.99
CA PRO A 167 16.57 -10.29 -9.71
C PRO A 167 18.09 -10.28 -9.50
N VAL A 168 18.63 -11.17 -8.66
CA VAL A 168 20.07 -11.36 -8.43
C VAL A 168 20.54 -12.63 -9.14
N GLY A 169 21.59 -12.49 -9.96
CA GLY A 169 22.26 -13.58 -10.66
C GLY A 169 23.73 -13.69 -10.24
N ARG A 170 24.23 -14.92 -10.07
CA ARG A 170 25.67 -15.15 -9.85
C ARG A 170 26.37 -15.52 -11.14
N THR A 171 27.40 -14.77 -11.51
CA THR A 171 28.22 -15.03 -12.69
C THR A 171 29.59 -14.35 -12.59
N ARG A 172 30.64 -15.06 -13.03
CA ARG A 172 31.97 -14.47 -13.24
C ARG A 172 32.09 -13.69 -14.55
N ASP A 173 31.09 -13.79 -15.43
CA ASP A 173 31.07 -13.03 -16.69
C ASP A 173 30.90 -11.53 -16.50
N ALA A 174 30.63 -11.07 -15.27
CA ALA A 174 30.54 -9.66 -14.92
C ALA A 174 31.92 -9.01 -14.69
N LEU A 175 32.98 -9.81 -14.49
CA LEU A 175 34.31 -9.30 -14.16
C LEU A 175 34.87 -8.38 -15.25
N PRO A 176 35.50 -7.25 -14.87
CA PRO A 176 36.26 -6.42 -15.81
C PRO A 176 37.30 -7.25 -16.57
N GLY A 177 37.36 -7.10 -17.89
CA GLY A 177 38.28 -7.87 -18.77
C GLY A 177 37.67 -9.14 -19.39
N THR A 178 36.43 -9.48 -19.04
CA THR A 178 35.65 -10.50 -19.76
C THR A 178 35.35 -10.01 -21.19
N PRO A 179 35.28 -10.90 -22.20
CA PRO A 179 34.98 -10.48 -23.57
C PRO A 179 33.69 -9.63 -23.69
N PRO A 180 33.75 -8.44 -24.31
CA PRO A 180 32.65 -7.47 -24.31
C PRO A 180 31.44 -7.91 -25.14
N ASP A 181 31.60 -8.93 -25.99
CA ASP A 181 30.55 -9.55 -26.79
C ASP A 181 29.63 -10.45 -25.94
N ARG A 182 30.03 -10.84 -24.73
CA ARG A 182 29.19 -11.66 -23.86
C ARG A 182 27.89 -10.94 -23.47
N PRO A 183 26.75 -11.65 -23.37
CA PRO A 183 25.46 -11.04 -23.04
C PRO A 183 25.47 -10.21 -21.76
N VAL A 184 26.13 -10.70 -20.70
CA VAL A 184 26.24 -10.01 -19.40
C VAL A 184 27.00 -8.68 -19.55
N GLN A 185 28.15 -8.68 -20.24
CA GLN A 185 28.94 -7.46 -20.46
C GLN A 185 28.18 -6.42 -21.28
N ARG A 186 27.46 -6.85 -22.33
CA ARG A 186 26.61 -5.94 -23.13
C ARG A 186 25.47 -5.34 -22.32
N LEU A 187 24.84 -6.13 -21.44
CA LEU A 187 23.77 -5.66 -20.56
C LEU A 187 24.28 -4.71 -19.46
N LEU A 188 25.47 -4.97 -18.92
CA LEU A 188 26.16 -4.06 -17.98
C LEU A 188 26.50 -2.72 -18.68
N ALA A 189 27.06 -2.77 -19.88
CA ALA A 189 27.39 -1.58 -20.66
C ALA A 189 26.15 -0.75 -21.04
N ALA A 190 25.00 -1.40 -21.25
CA ALA A 190 23.72 -0.74 -21.52
C ALA A 190 23.01 -0.20 -20.26
N GLY A 191 23.54 -0.45 -19.05
CA GLY A 191 22.88 -0.10 -17.79
C GLY A 191 21.62 -0.91 -17.49
N LEU A 192 21.39 -2.03 -18.20
CA LEU A 192 20.26 -2.94 -17.99
C LEU A 192 20.54 -3.99 -16.91
N LEU A 193 21.83 -4.20 -16.58
CA LEU A 193 22.29 -4.93 -15.40
C LEU A 193 23.25 -4.04 -14.61
N ARG A 194 23.37 -4.30 -13.31
CA ARG A 194 24.37 -3.67 -12.44
C ARG A 194 25.20 -4.75 -11.76
N GLN A 195 26.52 -4.55 -11.71
CA GLN A 195 27.41 -5.40 -10.91
C GLN A 195 27.32 -4.98 -9.44
N VAL A 196 27.18 -5.96 -8.54
CA VAL A 196 27.17 -5.75 -7.08
C VAL A 196 28.56 -6.06 -6.51
N ASP A 197 29.15 -7.17 -6.94
CA ASP A 197 30.49 -7.62 -6.55
C ASP A 197 31.11 -8.47 -7.68
N ASP A 198 32.24 -9.14 -7.39
CA ASP A 198 33.04 -9.90 -8.36
C ASP A 198 32.27 -11.06 -9.03
N ASP A 199 31.23 -11.61 -8.39
CA ASP A 199 30.47 -12.73 -8.91
C ASP A 199 28.95 -12.53 -8.91
N THR A 200 28.47 -11.33 -8.57
CA THR A 200 27.05 -11.04 -8.44
C THR A 200 26.62 -9.84 -9.29
N VAL A 201 25.59 -10.06 -10.10
CA VAL A 201 24.86 -9.03 -10.83
C VAL A 201 23.44 -8.92 -10.33
N ILE A 202 22.86 -7.73 -10.46
CA ILE A 202 21.49 -7.46 -10.10
C ILE A 202 20.77 -6.76 -11.27
N LEU A 203 19.54 -7.19 -11.49
CA LEU A 203 18.57 -6.53 -12.36
C LEU A 203 18.05 -5.29 -11.64
N PRO A 204 18.31 -4.07 -12.14
CA PRO A 204 17.76 -2.86 -11.55
C PRO A 204 16.22 -2.88 -11.55
N ARG A 205 15.59 -2.42 -10.47
CA ARG A 205 14.13 -2.52 -10.31
C ARG A 205 13.34 -1.87 -11.44
N LEU A 206 13.80 -0.74 -11.99
CA LEU A 206 13.10 -0.04 -13.08
C LEU A 206 13.09 -0.90 -14.35
N VAL A 207 14.20 -1.57 -14.65
CA VAL A 207 14.29 -2.50 -15.79
C VAL A 207 13.29 -3.64 -15.61
N GLY A 208 13.28 -4.26 -14.42
CA GLY A 208 12.31 -5.31 -14.10
C GLY A 208 10.84 -4.82 -14.15
N GLN A 209 10.57 -3.58 -13.73
CA GLN A 209 9.25 -2.97 -13.81
C GLN A 209 8.80 -2.74 -15.25
N VAL A 210 9.66 -2.15 -16.09
CA VAL A 210 9.38 -1.93 -17.51
C VAL A 210 9.14 -3.26 -18.23
N MET A 211 9.96 -4.29 -17.96
CA MET A 211 9.76 -5.63 -18.53
C MET A 211 8.43 -6.28 -18.13
N ARG A 212 7.93 -6.00 -16.92
CA ARG A 212 6.60 -6.44 -16.46
C ARG A 212 5.45 -5.55 -16.95
N GLY A 213 5.73 -4.49 -17.73
CA GLY A 213 4.73 -3.50 -18.14
C GLY A 213 4.16 -2.70 -16.96
N GLN A 214 4.90 -2.62 -15.85
CA GLN A 214 4.53 -1.85 -14.68
C GLN A 214 4.84 -0.37 -14.90
N LEU A 215 4.07 0.50 -14.25
CA LEU A 215 4.47 1.89 -14.10
C LEU A 215 5.77 1.92 -13.27
N PRO A 216 6.85 2.55 -13.77
CA PRO A 216 8.07 2.73 -13.01
C PRO A 216 7.76 3.36 -11.66
N GLY A 217 8.36 2.83 -10.59
CA GLY A 217 8.17 3.37 -9.24
C GLY A 217 8.71 4.80 -9.13
N PRO A 218 8.45 5.50 -8.00
CA PRO A 218 9.01 6.83 -7.79
C PRO A 218 10.54 6.74 -7.85
N THR A 219 11.17 7.54 -8.71
CA THR A 219 12.64 7.58 -8.92
C THR A 219 13.33 8.68 -8.11
N GLY A 220 12.55 9.50 -7.41
CA GLY A 220 13.02 10.58 -6.56
C GLY A 220 12.33 10.56 -5.21
N VAL A 221 12.78 11.41 -4.30
CA VAL A 221 12.25 11.55 -2.93
C VAL A 221 11.19 12.65 -2.80
N ASP A 222 10.92 13.39 -3.87
CA ASP A 222 9.88 14.42 -3.93
C ASP A 222 8.48 13.86 -4.16
N PRO A 223 7.54 14.00 -3.20
CA PRO A 223 6.20 13.46 -3.34
C PRO A 223 5.59 13.87 -4.67
N PRO A 224 4.76 13.00 -5.26
CA PRO A 224 4.27 13.23 -6.60
C PRO A 224 3.38 14.47 -6.55
N ASP A 225 3.47 15.31 -7.57
CA ASP A 225 2.55 16.43 -7.72
C ASP A 225 1.36 15.96 -8.55
N PRO A 226 0.22 15.55 -7.92
CA PRO A 226 -0.92 15.08 -8.68
C PRO A 226 -1.48 16.24 -9.50
N VAL A 227 -1.78 15.98 -10.77
CA VAL A 227 -2.52 16.97 -11.56
C VAL A 227 -3.94 17.07 -11.03
N VAL A 228 -4.26 18.18 -10.37
CA VAL A 228 -5.56 18.44 -9.76
C VAL A 228 -6.42 19.33 -10.65
N SER A 229 -7.72 19.04 -10.71
CA SER A 229 -8.71 19.97 -11.26
C SER A 229 -9.43 20.68 -10.11
N THR A 230 -9.46 22.01 -10.14
CA THR A 230 -10.26 22.79 -9.18
C THR A 230 -11.73 22.76 -9.57
N LEU A 231 -12.58 22.19 -8.73
CA LEU A 231 -14.04 22.26 -8.84
C LEU A 231 -14.61 23.07 -7.68
N ALA A 232 -15.78 23.70 -7.88
CA ALA A 232 -16.45 24.38 -6.79
C ALA A 232 -16.83 23.35 -5.71
N VAL A 233 -16.69 23.75 -4.43
CA VAL A 233 -17.01 22.87 -3.30
C VAL A 233 -18.47 22.43 -3.37
N ALA A 234 -19.39 23.34 -3.68
CA ALA A 234 -20.81 23.02 -3.82
C ALA A 234 -21.10 21.95 -4.89
N ASP A 235 -20.43 22.03 -6.06
CA ASP A 235 -20.59 21.03 -7.13
C ASP A 235 -19.99 19.68 -6.74
N THR A 236 -18.91 19.71 -5.96
CA THR A 236 -18.25 18.51 -5.44
C THR A 236 -19.12 17.83 -4.39
N ASP A 237 -19.71 18.59 -3.49
CA ASP A 237 -20.62 18.11 -2.45
C ASP A 237 -21.90 17.54 -3.05
N ALA A 238 -22.51 18.23 -4.01
CA ALA A 238 -23.71 17.76 -4.70
C ALA A 238 -23.45 16.43 -5.44
N ALA A 239 -22.33 16.32 -6.15
CA ALA A 239 -21.94 15.09 -6.83
C ALA A 239 -21.64 13.94 -5.85
N ALA A 240 -20.99 14.24 -4.72
CA ALA A 240 -20.71 13.26 -3.68
C ALA A 240 -21.99 12.74 -3.02
N ALA A 241 -22.94 13.63 -2.73
CA ALA A 241 -24.24 13.27 -2.17
C ALA A 241 -25.03 12.37 -3.14
N GLY A 242 -25.06 12.72 -4.44
CA GLY A 242 -25.70 11.88 -5.46
C GLY A 242 -25.07 10.48 -5.53
N SER A 243 -23.73 10.41 -5.52
CA SER A 243 -23.01 9.13 -5.55
C SER A 243 -23.27 8.28 -4.30
N ALA A 244 -23.36 8.90 -3.12
CA ALA A 244 -23.70 8.19 -1.89
C ALA A 244 -25.13 7.62 -1.94
N ILE A 245 -26.10 8.38 -2.47
CA ILE A 245 -27.48 7.92 -2.66
C ILE A 245 -27.54 6.72 -3.63
N ASP A 246 -26.78 6.78 -4.73
CA ASP A 246 -26.73 5.68 -5.70
C ASP A 246 -26.17 4.40 -5.06
N VAL A 247 -25.09 4.50 -4.28
CA VAL A 247 -24.52 3.34 -3.57
C VAL A 247 -25.50 2.74 -2.56
N LEU A 248 -26.24 3.59 -1.83
CA LEU A 248 -27.28 3.11 -0.90
C LEU A 248 -28.37 2.32 -1.64
N ARG A 249 -28.84 2.84 -2.78
CA ARG A 249 -29.83 2.16 -3.63
C ARG A 249 -29.29 0.84 -4.18
N GLU A 250 -28.03 0.80 -4.60
CA GLU A 250 -27.40 -0.40 -5.14
C GLU A 250 -27.27 -1.50 -4.08
N VAL A 251 -26.91 -1.15 -2.83
CA VAL A 251 -26.88 -2.08 -1.70
C VAL A 251 -28.28 -2.61 -1.41
N GLU A 252 -29.29 -1.75 -1.33
CA GLU A 252 -30.69 -2.18 -1.12
C GLU A 252 -31.18 -3.13 -2.22
N LEU A 253 -30.87 -2.82 -3.49
CA LEU A 253 -31.23 -3.67 -4.62
C LEU A 253 -30.56 -5.05 -4.55
N VAL A 254 -29.29 -5.10 -4.13
CA VAL A 254 -28.58 -6.38 -3.90
C VAL A 254 -29.23 -7.17 -2.76
N LEU A 255 -29.60 -6.51 -1.66
CA LEU A 255 -30.26 -7.15 -0.53
C LEU A 255 -31.62 -7.74 -0.93
N ASP A 256 -32.45 -6.97 -1.66
CA ASP A 256 -33.76 -7.42 -2.15
C ASP A 256 -33.64 -8.60 -3.13
N THR A 257 -32.66 -8.50 -4.04
CA THR A 257 -32.38 -9.58 -5.02
C THR A 257 -31.95 -10.87 -4.32
N LEU A 258 -31.06 -10.79 -3.33
CA LEU A 258 -30.61 -11.95 -2.57
C LEU A 258 -31.65 -12.47 -1.59
N SER A 259 -32.55 -11.62 -1.09
CA SER A 259 -33.71 -12.03 -0.29
C SER A 259 -34.67 -12.88 -1.11
N SER A 260 -34.96 -12.46 -2.34
CA SER A 260 -35.85 -13.18 -3.26
C SER A 260 -35.21 -14.42 -3.88
N GLY A 261 -33.88 -14.43 -4.05
CA GLY A 261 -33.16 -15.52 -4.68
C GLY A 261 -31.75 -15.68 -4.12
N PRO A 262 -31.61 -16.33 -2.95
CA PRO A 262 -30.30 -16.65 -2.37
C PRO A 262 -29.39 -17.39 -3.34
N VAL A 263 -28.08 -17.17 -3.21
CA VAL A 263 -27.09 -17.73 -4.14
C VAL A 263 -26.21 -18.74 -3.41
N ALA A 264 -26.12 -19.96 -3.93
CA ALA A 264 -25.29 -21.00 -3.33
C ALA A 264 -23.80 -20.61 -3.33
N GLU A 265 -23.10 -20.90 -2.23
CA GLU A 265 -21.66 -20.71 -2.13
C GLU A 265 -20.89 -21.74 -2.96
N LEU A 266 -19.79 -21.32 -3.59
CA LEU A 266 -18.84 -22.25 -4.18
C LEU A 266 -18.11 -23.05 -3.10
N ARG A 267 -17.70 -24.29 -3.43
CA ARG A 267 -16.81 -25.08 -2.55
C ARG A 267 -15.47 -24.39 -2.24
N SER A 268 -15.03 -23.51 -3.13
CA SER A 268 -13.82 -22.71 -2.96
C SER A 268 -14.05 -21.40 -2.17
N GLY A 269 -15.26 -21.19 -1.65
CA GLY A 269 -15.71 -19.93 -1.09
C GLY A 269 -16.21 -18.95 -2.16
N GLY A 270 -17.11 -18.07 -1.74
CA GLY A 270 -17.61 -16.96 -2.57
C GLY A 270 -18.62 -17.36 -3.66
N LEU A 271 -18.71 -16.53 -4.71
CA LEU A 271 -19.73 -16.60 -5.75
C LEU A 271 -19.19 -17.05 -7.12
N GLY A 272 -19.92 -17.95 -7.77
CA GLY A 272 -19.65 -18.39 -9.14
C GLY A 272 -19.85 -17.28 -10.17
N VAL A 273 -18.99 -17.27 -11.21
CA VAL A 273 -19.07 -16.28 -12.31
C VAL A 273 -20.47 -16.25 -12.95
N ARG A 274 -21.12 -17.41 -13.09
CA ARG A 274 -22.49 -17.50 -13.63
C ARG A 274 -23.50 -16.76 -12.76
N GLU A 275 -23.39 -16.92 -11.45
CA GLU A 275 -24.27 -16.27 -10.48
C GLU A 275 -24.03 -14.77 -10.41
N VAL A 276 -22.76 -14.34 -10.46
CA VAL A 276 -22.43 -12.91 -10.59
C VAL A 276 -23.06 -12.32 -11.85
N LYS A 277 -22.98 -12.99 -13.01
CA LYS A 277 -23.64 -12.52 -14.25
C LYS A 277 -25.17 -12.50 -14.14
N ARG A 278 -25.76 -13.45 -13.41
CA ARG A 278 -27.20 -13.45 -13.12
C ARG A 278 -27.58 -12.23 -12.27
N LEU A 279 -26.83 -11.92 -11.23
CA LEU A 279 -27.03 -10.75 -10.37
C LEU A 279 -26.82 -9.43 -11.12
N VAL A 280 -25.81 -9.33 -11.99
CA VAL A 280 -25.62 -8.18 -12.90
C VAL A 280 -26.88 -7.94 -13.74
N LYS A 281 -27.46 -9.01 -14.31
CA LYS A 281 -28.67 -8.90 -15.12
C LYS A 281 -29.90 -8.52 -14.30
N ALA A 282 -30.03 -9.02 -13.07
CA ALA A 282 -31.16 -8.75 -12.19
C ALA A 282 -31.12 -7.33 -11.61
N THR A 283 -29.93 -6.87 -11.20
CA THR A 283 -29.74 -5.55 -10.55
C THR A 283 -29.46 -4.42 -11.54
N GLY A 284 -28.97 -4.74 -12.75
CA GLY A 284 -28.51 -3.74 -13.72
C GLY A 284 -27.20 -3.04 -13.34
N ILE A 285 -26.54 -3.49 -12.26
CA ILE A 285 -25.25 -2.95 -11.80
C ILE A 285 -24.12 -3.57 -12.63
N ASP A 286 -23.14 -2.77 -13.04
CA ASP A 286 -21.98 -3.28 -13.78
C ASP A 286 -21.16 -4.30 -12.97
N ASP A 287 -20.46 -5.19 -13.66
CA ASP A 287 -19.78 -6.36 -13.06
C ASP A 287 -18.79 -5.98 -11.95
N GLN A 288 -17.97 -4.95 -12.18
CA GLN A 288 -16.94 -4.53 -11.24
C GLN A 288 -17.56 -3.81 -10.03
N ARG A 289 -18.56 -2.97 -10.28
CA ARG A 289 -19.29 -2.26 -9.22
C ARG A 289 -20.13 -3.21 -8.37
N LEU A 290 -20.77 -4.21 -8.96
CA LEU A 290 -21.50 -5.24 -8.22
C LEU A 290 -20.55 -6.02 -7.30
N GLY A 291 -19.37 -6.40 -7.80
CA GLY A 291 -18.33 -7.03 -6.98
C GLY A 291 -17.97 -6.19 -5.75
N LEU A 292 -17.74 -4.88 -5.93
CA LEU A 292 -17.49 -3.96 -4.82
C LEU A 292 -18.67 -3.89 -3.84
N VAL A 293 -19.91 -3.77 -4.33
CA VAL A 293 -21.12 -3.69 -3.50
C VAL A 293 -21.29 -4.95 -2.66
N LEU A 294 -21.10 -6.14 -3.25
CA LEU A 294 -21.18 -7.42 -2.54
C LEU A 294 -20.13 -7.51 -1.42
N GLU A 295 -18.87 -7.18 -1.71
CA GLU A 295 -17.78 -7.24 -0.74
C GLU A 295 -18.00 -6.27 0.44
N VAL A 296 -18.46 -5.05 0.15
CA VAL A 296 -18.78 -4.08 1.20
C VAL A 296 -20.00 -4.53 2.01
N ALA A 297 -21.04 -5.07 1.37
CA ALA A 297 -22.22 -5.59 2.07
C ALA A 297 -21.86 -6.76 3.00
N ALA A 298 -20.98 -7.67 2.56
CA ALA A 298 -20.49 -8.77 3.38
C ALA A 298 -19.64 -8.26 4.57
N ALA A 299 -18.71 -7.33 4.32
CA ALA A 299 -17.90 -6.72 5.38
C ALA A 299 -18.70 -5.86 6.37
N ALA A 300 -19.83 -5.29 5.92
CA ALA A 300 -20.80 -4.62 6.79
C ALA A 300 -21.73 -5.59 7.53
N GLY A 301 -21.59 -6.91 7.29
CA GLY A 301 -22.43 -7.95 7.89
C GLY A 301 -23.87 -7.95 7.39
N LEU A 302 -24.17 -7.26 6.28
CA LEU A 302 -25.51 -7.17 5.70
C LEU A 302 -25.89 -8.44 4.93
N ILE A 303 -24.89 -9.12 4.37
CA ILE A 303 -25.02 -10.45 3.77
C ILE A 303 -24.03 -11.40 4.42
N ALA A 304 -24.39 -12.67 4.53
CA ALA A 304 -23.51 -13.71 5.02
C ALA A 304 -23.84 -15.05 4.36
N VAL A 305 -22.91 -16.00 4.48
CA VAL A 305 -23.15 -17.38 4.09
C VAL A 305 -23.86 -18.14 5.22
N GLY A 306 -24.94 -18.85 4.91
CA GLY A 306 -25.71 -19.61 5.90
C GLY A 306 -26.85 -20.40 5.28
N MET A 307 -27.73 -20.93 6.11
CA MET A 307 -28.97 -21.57 5.66
C MET A 307 -30.11 -20.54 5.81
N PRO A 308 -30.58 -19.92 4.71
CA PRO A 308 -31.63 -18.92 4.80
C PRO A 308 -32.99 -19.58 5.11
N GLU A 309 -33.86 -18.84 5.79
CA GLU A 309 -35.25 -19.23 6.03
C GLU A 309 -36.18 -18.31 5.22
N PRO A 310 -37.07 -18.85 4.36
CA PRO A 310 -37.27 -20.26 4.06
C PRO A 310 -36.13 -20.86 3.21
N GLU A 311 -35.91 -22.18 3.35
CA GLU A 311 -34.89 -22.88 2.57
C GLU A 311 -35.22 -22.82 1.06
N PRO A 312 -34.24 -22.50 0.19
CA PRO A 312 -34.44 -22.45 -1.25
C PRO A 312 -34.80 -23.84 -1.81
N GLN A 313 -35.69 -23.88 -2.80
CA GLN A 313 -36.17 -25.13 -3.40
C GLN A 313 -35.05 -25.96 -4.08
N ASP A 314 -33.95 -25.32 -4.47
CA ASP A 314 -32.91 -25.88 -5.34
C ASP A 314 -31.55 -26.19 -4.66
N GLY A 315 -31.45 -26.34 -3.33
CA GLY A 315 -30.13 -26.71 -2.80
C GLY A 315 -29.98 -27.27 -1.40
N ILE A 316 -29.03 -28.21 -1.32
CA ILE A 316 -28.32 -28.62 -0.10
C ILE A 316 -26.98 -27.89 -0.13
N GLY A 317 -26.83 -26.83 0.66
CA GLY A 317 -25.58 -26.09 0.78
C GLY A 317 -25.79 -24.73 1.43
N PRO A 318 -24.73 -24.09 1.94
CA PRO A 318 -24.84 -22.74 2.47
C PRO A 318 -25.02 -21.74 1.31
N PHE A 319 -25.86 -20.73 1.52
CA PHE A 319 -26.20 -19.69 0.56
C PHE A 319 -25.78 -18.32 1.09
N TRP A 320 -25.38 -17.44 0.17
CA TRP A 320 -25.29 -16.01 0.40
C TRP A 320 -26.70 -15.42 0.42
N ALA A 321 -27.07 -14.85 1.56
CA ALA A 321 -28.36 -14.20 1.79
C ALA A 321 -28.22 -12.99 2.73
N PRO A 322 -29.21 -12.08 2.76
CA PRO A 322 -29.26 -11.00 3.75
C PRO A 322 -29.30 -11.55 5.18
N THR A 323 -28.70 -10.80 6.11
CA THR A 323 -28.74 -11.10 7.54
C THR A 323 -29.79 -10.24 8.25
N VAL A 324 -30.04 -10.51 9.53
CA VAL A 324 -30.88 -9.65 10.40
C VAL A 324 -30.33 -8.21 10.51
N ALA A 325 -29.03 -7.99 10.24
CA ALA A 325 -28.47 -6.65 10.20
C ALA A 325 -28.95 -5.84 8.98
N ALA A 326 -29.38 -6.51 7.89
CA ALA A 326 -29.94 -5.87 6.71
C ALA A 326 -31.25 -5.13 7.03
N ASP A 327 -32.12 -5.72 7.85
CA ASP A 327 -33.39 -5.07 8.24
C ASP A 327 -33.13 -3.77 9.00
N ARG A 328 -32.24 -3.82 10.00
CA ARG A 328 -31.83 -2.63 10.79
C ARG A 328 -31.16 -1.58 9.91
N PHE A 329 -30.39 -2.02 8.92
CA PHE A 329 -29.75 -1.13 7.96
C PHE A 329 -30.82 -0.37 7.15
N ILE A 330 -31.82 -1.06 6.60
CA ILE A 330 -32.91 -0.43 5.81
C ILE A 330 -33.68 0.58 6.65
N GLU A 331 -33.98 0.26 7.91
CA GLU A 331 -34.70 1.15 8.84
C GLU A 331 -33.87 2.36 9.30
N SER A 332 -32.55 2.33 9.12
CA SER A 332 -31.66 3.39 9.57
C SER A 332 -31.72 4.65 8.69
N SER A 333 -31.37 5.79 9.28
CA SER A 333 -31.19 7.03 8.52
C SER A 333 -30.14 6.88 7.42
N ALA A 334 -30.27 7.63 6.32
CA ALA A 334 -29.31 7.59 5.22
C ALA A 334 -27.87 7.88 5.67
N GLY A 335 -27.70 8.80 6.64
CA GLY A 335 -26.38 9.11 7.21
C GLY A 335 -25.76 7.93 7.97
N ALA A 336 -26.56 7.19 8.74
CA ALA A 336 -26.08 6.01 9.47
C ALA A 336 -25.75 4.85 8.52
N ARG A 337 -26.60 4.59 7.53
CA ARG A 337 -26.34 3.61 6.47
C ARG A 337 -25.04 3.92 5.73
N TRP A 338 -24.89 5.17 5.30
CA TRP A 338 -23.70 5.61 4.59
C TRP A 338 -22.43 5.49 5.44
N TYR A 339 -22.48 5.90 6.72
CA TYR A 339 -21.36 5.75 7.65
C TYR A 339 -20.91 4.29 7.79
N LEU A 340 -21.88 3.36 7.92
CA LEU A 340 -21.57 1.93 8.00
C LEU A 340 -20.83 1.46 6.74
N LEU A 341 -21.37 1.72 5.56
CA LEU A 341 -20.76 1.28 4.29
C LEU A 341 -19.36 1.84 4.08
N VAL A 342 -19.15 3.13 4.37
CA VAL A 342 -17.84 3.78 4.24
C VAL A 342 -16.83 3.19 5.23
N SER A 343 -17.24 2.99 6.47
CA SER A 343 -16.35 2.43 7.50
C SER A 343 -15.97 0.99 7.17
N SER A 344 -16.93 0.17 6.74
CA SER A 344 -16.68 -1.20 6.26
C SER A 344 -15.79 -1.22 5.03
N TRP A 345 -15.97 -0.28 4.10
CA TRP A 345 -15.09 -0.17 2.93
C TRP A 345 -13.66 0.23 3.30
N LEU A 346 -13.47 1.15 4.25
CA LEU A 346 -12.13 1.56 4.72
C LEU A 346 -11.35 0.40 5.33
N GLU A 347 -12.02 -0.48 6.07
CA GLU A 347 -11.41 -1.65 6.71
C GLU A 347 -11.47 -2.93 5.87
N LEU A 348 -12.02 -2.87 4.65
CA LEU A 348 -12.26 -4.04 3.82
C LEU A 348 -10.94 -4.74 3.45
N SER A 349 -10.71 -5.95 3.94
CA SER A 349 -9.48 -6.69 3.62
C SER A 349 -9.48 -7.28 2.19
N ALA A 350 -10.64 -7.35 1.54
CA ALA A 350 -10.73 -7.80 0.15
C ALA A 350 -10.27 -6.74 -0.85
N ARG A 351 -9.92 -7.16 -2.06
CA ARG A 351 -9.51 -6.31 -3.20
C ARG A 351 -10.51 -6.45 -4.38
N PRO A 352 -11.69 -5.80 -4.32
CA PRO A 352 -12.76 -6.04 -5.28
C PRO A 352 -12.39 -5.73 -6.74
N SER A 353 -11.39 -4.87 -6.98
CA SER A 353 -10.90 -4.57 -8.33
C SER A 353 -10.29 -5.76 -9.07
N LEU A 354 -9.88 -6.82 -8.35
CA LEU A 354 -9.31 -8.02 -8.94
C LEU A 354 -10.37 -9.05 -9.36
N ILE A 355 -11.64 -8.86 -8.98
CA ILE A 355 -12.73 -9.79 -9.32
C ILE A 355 -12.78 -9.98 -10.84
N GLY A 356 -12.76 -11.24 -11.27
CA GLY A 356 -12.74 -11.62 -12.69
C GLY A 356 -11.35 -11.64 -13.34
N GLU A 357 -10.33 -11.05 -12.71
CA GLU A 357 -8.94 -11.20 -13.16
C GLU A 357 -8.38 -12.58 -12.80
N ARG A 358 -7.29 -12.99 -13.47
CA ARG A 358 -6.66 -14.30 -13.24
C ARG A 358 -5.52 -14.20 -12.23
N GLY A 359 -5.57 -15.04 -11.21
CA GLY A 359 -4.53 -15.21 -10.21
C GLY A 359 -3.29 -15.95 -10.73
N PRO A 360 -2.27 -16.14 -9.87
CA PRO A 360 -1.03 -16.85 -10.21
C PRO A 360 -1.24 -18.32 -10.63
N ASP A 361 -2.28 -18.96 -10.10
CA ASP A 361 -2.72 -20.31 -10.46
C ASP A 361 -3.60 -20.34 -11.73
N ASN A 362 -3.67 -19.21 -12.45
CA ASN A 362 -4.46 -19.01 -13.66
C ASN A 362 -5.99 -19.17 -13.46
N LYS A 363 -6.47 -19.18 -12.21
CA LYS A 363 -7.89 -19.20 -11.88
C LYS A 363 -8.43 -17.77 -11.70
N PRO A 364 -9.69 -17.50 -12.07
CA PRO A 364 -10.28 -16.19 -11.86
C PRO A 364 -10.52 -15.93 -10.37
N TYR A 365 -10.29 -14.69 -9.92
CA TYR A 365 -10.70 -14.24 -8.59
C TYR A 365 -12.23 -14.16 -8.53
N ALA A 366 -12.84 -14.94 -7.64
CA ALA A 366 -14.28 -14.92 -7.39
C ALA A 366 -14.64 -13.85 -6.36
N ALA A 367 -15.80 -13.20 -6.54
CA ALA A 367 -16.36 -12.32 -5.53
C ALA A 367 -16.65 -13.09 -4.23
N LEU A 368 -16.49 -12.43 -3.08
CA LEU A 368 -16.67 -12.97 -1.73
C LEU A 368 -15.76 -14.15 -1.39
N SER A 369 -14.63 -14.29 -2.09
CA SER A 369 -13.67 -15.38 -1.85
C SER A 369 -12.42 -14.90 -1.11
N ASP A 370 -11.85 -15.78 -0.29
CA ASP A 370 -10.60 -15.51 0.45
C ASP A 370 -9.41 -15.19 -0.46
N SER A 371 -9.47 -15.58 -1.74
CA SER A 371 -8.42 -15.25 -2.72
C SER A 371 -8.23 -13.74 -2.94
N LEU A 372 -9.23 -12.93 -2.60
CA LEU A 372 -9.18 -11.47 -2.66
C LEU A 372 -8.53 -10.84 -1.42
N TYR A 373 -8.39 -11.59 -0.33
CA TYR A 373 -7.90 -11.09 0.95
C TYR A 373 -6.48 -10.52 0.84
N SER A 374 -6.28 -9.38 1.49
CA SER A 374 -4.98 -8.76 1.69
C SER A 374 -4.99 -7.89 2.94
N THR A 375 -4.07 -8.16 3.86
CA THR A 375 -3.86 -7.36 5.07
C THR A 375 -3.46 -5.91 4.77
N ALA A 376 -2.97 -5.64 3.56
CA ALA A 376 -2.57 -4.29 3.15
C ALA A 376 -3.71 -3.47 2.54
N ALA A 377 -4.81 -4.09 2.11
CA ALA A 377 -5.87 -3.40 1.39
C ALA A 377 -6.50 -2.23 2.19
N PRO A 378 -6.74 -2.33 3.52
CA PRO A 378 -7.22 -1.20 4.31
C PRO A 378 -6.24 -0.01 4.31
N LEU A 379 -4.95 -0.31 4.39
CA LEU A 379 -3.91 0.71 4.42
C LEU A 379 -3.77 1.38 3.07
N ASP A 380 -3.78 0.61 1.97
CA ASP A 380 -3.76 1.13 0.62
C ASP A 380 -4.93 2.12 0.38
N ARG A 381 -6.13 1.84 0.90
CA ARG A 381 -7.28 2.77 0.81
C ARG A 381 -7.05 4.06 1.59
N ARG A 382 -6.58 3.98 2.83
CA ARG A 382 -6.27 5.16 3.65
C ARG A 382 -5.20 6.01 2.98
N LEU A 383 -4.21 5.37 2.36
CA LEU A 383 -3.16 6.05 1.60
C LEU A 383 -3.74 6.78 0.38
N LEU A 384 -4.64 6.17 -0.38
CA LEU A 384 -5.32 6.85 -1.49
C LEU A 384 -6.09 8.09 -1.03
N ILE A 385 -6.77 8.01 0.10
CA ILE A 385 -7.50 9.16 0.67
C ILE A 385 -6.53 10.25 1.13
N ALA A 386 -5.44 9.86 1.80
CA ALA A 386 -4.42 10.80 2.25
C ALA A 386 -3.66 11.47 1.09
N CYS A 387 -3.47 10.75 -0.02
CA CYS A 387 -2.87 11.26 -1.25
C CYS A 387 -3.85 12.07 -2.11
N SER A 388 -5.16 11.95 -1.87
CA SER A 388 -6.12 12.87 -2.46
C SER A 388 -5.79 14.27 -1.94
N PRO A 389 -5.57 15.26 -2.82
CA PRO A 389 -5.24 16.62 -2.44
C PRO A 389 -6.31 17.13 -1.48
N THR A 390 -5.97 17.12 -0.20
CA THR A 390 -6.76 17.81 0.80
C THR A 390 -6.54 19.29 0.51
N CYS A 391 -7.53 19.91 -0.14
CA CYS A 391 -7.75 21.35 -0.19
C CYS A 391 -6.49 22.22 -0.35
N ARG A 392 -5.87 22.24 -1.53
CA ARG A 392 -5.04 23.39 -1.94
C ARG A 392 -5.46 23.86 -3.33
N PRO A 393 -5.94 25.11 -3.50
CA PRO A 393 -6.28 25.63 -4.81
C PRO A 393 -5.00 26.05 -5.55
N ALA A 394 -4.77 25.52 -6.75
CA ALA A 394 -3.84 26.10 -7.72
C ALA A 394 -4.35 25.87 -9.15
N PRO A 395 -4.12 26.80 -10.09
CA PRO A 395 -4.78 26.83 -11.38
C PRO A 395 -3.96 26.14 -12.49
N GLY A 396 -4.66 25.57 -13.46
CA GLY A 396 -4.07 25.22 -14.77
C GLY A 396 -4.27 23.75 -15.14
N SER A 397 -4.98 23.52 -16.25
CA SER A 397 -5.43 22.23 -16.76
C SER A 397 -4.32 21.28 -17.23
N THR A 398 -4.43 19.96 -16.98
CA THR A 398 -4.89 18.92 -17.93
C THR A 398 -4.72 17.49 -17.36
N ARG A 399 -5.81 16.70 -17.40
CA ARG A 399 -5.96 15.22 -17.30
C ARG A 399 -5.17 14.44 -16.21
N PRO A 400 -5.84 13.74 -15.27
CA PRO A 400 -5.18 13.04 -14.18
C PRO A 400 -4.55 11.70 -14.62
N VAL A 401 -3.29 11.51 -14.26
CA VAL A 401 -2.62 10.20 -14.09
C VAL A 401 -2.52 9.98 -12.58
N PRO A 402 -3.00 8.87 -12.00
CA PRO A 402 -2.81 8.62 -10.58
C PRO A 402 -1.31 8.48 -10.28
N PRO A 403 -0.80 9.12 -9.22
CA PRO A 403 0.61 9.00 -8.88
C PRO A 403 0.96 7.57 -8.43
N PRO A 404 2.22 7.12 -8.63
CA PRO A 404 2.67 5.85 -8.08
C PRO A 404 2.54 5.86 -6.54
N PRO A 405 2.42 4.70 -5.86
CA PRO A 405 2.27 4.69 -4.41
C PRO A 405 3.57 5.15 -3.73
N TRP A 406 3.50 6.30 -3.05
CA TRP A 406 4.58 6.91 -2.27
C TRP A 406 4.71 6.37 -0.85
N ARG A 407 3.65 5.74 -0.35
CA ARG A 407 3.58 5.10 0.97
C ARG A 407 3.24 3.63 0.78
N GLY A 408 3.75 2.74 1.64
CA GLY A 408 3.44 1.30 1.59
C GLY A 408 4.23 0.51 0.55
N VAL A 409 5.34 1.05 0.03
CA VAL A 409 6.16 0.36 -0.98
C VAL A 409 6.71 -0.98 -0.44
N ALA A 410 6.94 -1.08 0.88
CA ALA A 410 7.56 -2.19 1.61
C ALA A 410 6.81 -3.53 1.61
N ARG A 411 5.52 -3.56 1.26
CA ARG A 411 4.66 -4.66 1.75
C ARG A 411 4.72 -5.99 0.98
N ASP A 412 5.35 -6.08 -0.19
CA ASP A 412 5.64 -7.39 -0.83
C ASP A 412 6.57 -7.25 -2.05
N GLY A 413 7.75 -7.89 -2.01
CA GLY A 413 8.67 -7.97 -3.15
C GLY A 413 8.14 -8.80 -4.34
N ARG A 414 7.00 -9.48 -4.18
CA ARG A 414 6.26 -10.17 -5.25
C ARG A 414 5.00 -9.43 -5.72
N ARG A 415 4.80 -8.17 -5.34
CA ARG A 415 3.66 -7.39 -5.85
C ARG A 415 3.85 -7.05 -7.31
N ASP A 416 2.98 -7.64 -8.12
CA ASP A 416 2.68 -7.15 -9.44
C ASP A 416 1.72 -5.95 -9.34
N TYR A 417 2.24 -4.75 -9.09
CA TYR A 417 1.43 -3.52 -9.12
C TYR A 417 0.82 -3.25 -10.52
N SER A 418 1.20 -3.99 -11.59
CA SER A 418 0.53 -3.89 -12.90
C SER A 418 -0.88 -4.50 -12.90
N ARG A 419 -1.18 -5.41 -11.97
CA ARG A 419 -2.50 -6.06 -11.85
C ARG A 419 -3.45 -5.34 -10.93
N VAL A 420 -3.00 -4.29 -10.23
CA VAL A 420 -3.95 -3.27 -9.79
C VAL A 420 -4.32 -2.45 -11.03
N ARG A 421 -5.17 -3.03 -11.90
CA ARG A 421 -5.96 -2.23 -12.83
C ARG A 421 -6.89 -1.40 -11.96
N TRP A 422 -6.43 -0.22 -11.57
CA TRP A 422 -7.32 0.88 -11.24
C TRP A 422 -8.28 0.96 -12.42
N ALA A 423 -9.57 0.76 -12.12
CA ALA A 423 -10.61 0.75 -13.13
C ALA A 423 -10.31 1.86 -14.14
N ARG A 424 -10.01 1.48 -15.39
CA ARG A 424 -10.10 2.42 -16.50
C ARG A 424 -11.56 2.79 -16.49
N CYS A 425 -11.89 3.91 -15.84
CA CYS A 425 -13.17 4.54 -16.00
C CYS A 425 -13.26 4.83 -17.50
N SER A 426 -14.09 4.05 -18.19
CA SER A 426 -14.58 4.44 -19.51
C SER A 426 -15.10 5.89 -19.41
N PRO A 427 -15.12 6.67 -20.50
CA PRO A 427 -15.21 8.13 -20.47
C PRO A 427 -16.59 8.62 -19.99
N ARG A 428 -16.88 8.48 -18.70
CA ARG A 428 -17.95 9.10 -17.93
C ARG A 428 -17.43 9.27 -16.49
N PRO A 429 -17.53 10.48 -15.90
CA PRO A 429 -16.76 10.86 -14.73
C PRO A 429 -17.31 10.22 -13.45
N THR A 430 -16.58 9.27 -12.86
CA THR A 430 -16.89 8.68 -11.55
C THR A 430 -16.12 9.42 -10.45
N ARG A 431 -16.87 10.10 -9.56
CA ARG A 431 -16.41 11.01 -8.49
C ARG A 431 -16.68 10.34 -7.13
N TRP A 432 -15.66 9.82 -6.45
CA TRP A 432 -15.88 8.94 -5.28
C TRP A 432 -15.18 9.36 -3.96
N ALA A 433 -14.25 10.32 -3.96
CA ALA A 433 -13.33 10.48 -2.81
C ALA A 433 -13.61 11.64 -1.82
N SER A 434 -14.66 12.46 -1.96
CA SER A 434 -14.70 13.78 -1.28
C SER A 434 -15.40 13.87 0.09
N TRP A 435 -16.09 12.83 0.61
CA TRP A 435 -16.98 13.03 1.77
C TRP A 435 -16.39 12.68 3.17
N VAL A 436 -15.34 11.86 3.26
CA VAL A 436 -14.86 11.31 4.56
C VAL A 436 -14.14 12.35 5.45
N ALA A 437 -13.67 13.46 4.89
CA ALA A 437 -12.83 14.42 5.61
C ALA A 437 -13.59 15.49 6.45
N ALA A 438 -14.93 15.53 6.41
CA ALA A 438 -15.64 16.72 6.88
C ALA A 438 -16.12 16.72 8.35
N ARG A 439 -16.03 15.62 9.12
CA ARG A 439 -16.51 15.63 10.53
C ARG A 439 -15.72 14.70 11.47
N SER A 440 -14.65 15.23 12.06
CA SER A 440 -14.17 14.79 13.37
C SER A 440 -14.53 15.86 14.42
N PRO A 441 -15.31 15.54 15.47
CA PRO A 441 -15.58 16.49 16.54
C PRO A 441 -14.35 16.59 17.44
N ARG A 442 -13.72 17.78 17.51
CA ARG A 442 -12.77 18.09 18.58
C ARG A 442 -13.53 18.30 19.89
N PRO A 443 -13.07 17.76 21.04
CA PRO A 443 -13.62 18.11 22.33
C PRO A 443 -13.03 19.45 22.78
N SER A 444 -13.85 20.50 22.84
CA SER A 444 -13.50 21.77 23.48
C SER A 444 -14.09 21.82 24.88
N ALA A 445 -13.25 21.69 25.90
CA ALA A 445 -13.56 22.06 27.27
C ALA A 445 -12.73 23.30 27.64
N CYS A 446 -13.40 24.43 27.84
CA CYS A 446 -12.98 25.44 28.80
C CYS A 446 -14.19 26.27 29.23
N CYS A 447 -14.50 26.17 30.51
CA CYS A 447 -15.47 26.96 31.24
C CYS A 447 -15.21 28.46 31.09
N SER A 448 -16.26 29.25 30.85
CA SER A 448 -16.53 30.39 31.75
C SER A 448 -18.02 30.76 31.73
N THR A 449 -18.46 31.08 32.93
CA THR A 449 -19.81 31.23 33.43
C THR A 449 -20.41 32.58 33.05
N VAL A 450 -21.53 32.62 32.32
CA VAL A 450 -22.57 33.67 32.50
C VAL A 450 -23.96 33.05 32.23
N ARG A 451 -24.84 33.16 33.22
CA ARG A 451 -26.23 32.64 33.26
C ARG A 451 -27.24 33.63 32.61
N PRO A 452 -28.53 33.28 32.45
CA PRO A 452 -29.26 33.33 31.18
C PRO A 452 -30.22 34.52 31.03
N ARG A 453 -30.68 34.79 29.80
CA ARG A 453 -31.96 35.49 29.56
C ARG A 453 -32.76 34.81 28.45
N MET A 454 -33.88 34.23 28.86
CA MET A 454 -35.02 33.87 28.02
C MET A 454 -35.56 35.13 27.30
N ARG A 455 -36.00 34.98 26.03
CA ARG A 455 -37.23 35.57 25.48
C ARG A 455 -37.55 35.04 24.07
N TRP A 456 -38.60 34.23 24.02
CA TRP A 456 -39.73 34.19 23.07
C TRP A 456 -39.55 34.71 21.63
N TRP A 457 -39.85 33.82 20.67
CA TRP A 457 -40.30 34.11 19.30
C TRP A 457 -41.64 34.88 19.28
N PRO A 458 -41.92 35.69 18.23
CA PRO A 458 -42.85 35.26 17.16
C PRO A 458 -42.44 35.83 15.76
N ARG A 459 -42.87 35.36 14.60
CA ARG A 459 -43.98 34.51 14.13
C ARG A 459 -43.51 33.61 12.99
#